data_AF-A0A6B1BXW1-F1
#
_entry.id   AF-A0A6B1BXW1-F1
#
_cell.length_a   1.000
_cell.length_b   1.000
_cell.length_c   1.000
_cell.angle_alpha   90.00
_cell.angle_beta   90.00
_cell.angle_gamma   90.00
#
_symmetry.space_group_name_H-M   'P 1'
#
loop_
_entity.id
_entity.type
_entity.pdbx_description
1 polymer ?
#
loop_
_entity_poly.entity_id
_entity_poly.type
_entity_poly.pdbx_seq_one_letter_code
_entity_poly.pdbx_strand_id
1 'polypeptide(L)' 'MIDIPDEAHEYTVSGRTPIEWAFDSLRFKDDEPSGITDDPNGWHVWADEPFNLIRHLRRLIHVSVETARIVKSLPPSL' A
#
# COMPACT_ATOMS: atom_id res chain seq x y z
N MET A 1 -16.62 5.75 3.49
CA MET A 1 -15.37 6.48 3.20
C MET A 1 -14.33 5.98 4.19
N ILE A 2 -13.13 5.59 3.75
CA ILE A 2 -12.04 5.25 4.68
C ILE A 2 -11.54 6.58 5.23
N ASP A 3 -11.56 6.73 6.55
CA ASP A 3 -10.94 7.88 7.21
C ASP A 3 -9.43 7.60 7.31
N ILE A 4 -8.63 8.38 6.59
CA ILE A 4 -7.18 8.20 6.49
C ILE A 4 -6.53 9.32 7.31
N PRO A 5 -5.84 9.01 8.43
CA PRO A 5 -5.13 10.00 9.21
C PRO A 5 -4.04 10.69 8.38
N ASP A 6 -3.83 11.99 8.58
CA ASP A 6 -2.80 12.75 7.87
C ASP A 6 -1.40 12.16 8.07
N GLU A 7 -1.11 11.59 9.25
CA GLU A 7 0.16 10.94 9.54
C GLU A 7 0.46 9.74 8.64
N ALA A 8 -0.58 9.12 8.05
CA ALA A 8 -0.39 8.01 7.11
C ALA A 8 0.34 8.45 5.83
N HIS A 9 0.39 9.76 5.55
CA HIS A 9 1.07 10.34 4.39
C HIS A 9 2.51 10.78 4.69
N GLU A 10 2.95 10.78 5.94
CA GLU A 10 4.31 11.20 6.32
C GLU A 10 5.37 10.14 6.01
N TYR A 11 4.98 8.87 6.03
CA TYR A 11 5.86 7.76 5.67
C TYR A 11 5.87 7.56 4.16
N THR A 12 7.06 7.66 3.56
CA THR A 12 7.26 7.47 2.11
C THR A 12 8.34 6.42 1.83
N VAL A 13 8.15 5.69 0.74
CA VAL A 13 9.10 4.73 0.19
C VAL A 13 9.29 5.08 -1.28
N SER A 14 10.52 5.41 -1.66
CA SER A 14 10.87 5.83 -3.03
C SER A 14 10.03 7.01 -3.53
N GLY A 15 9.75 7.99 -2.65
CA GLY A 15 9.04 9.22 -2.99
C GLY A 15 7.51 9.10 -3.09
N ARG A 16 6.92 7.97 -2.72
CA ARG A 16 5.47 7.77 -2.64
C ARG A 16 5.07 7.16 -1.29
N THR A 17 3.88 7.46 -0.81
CA THR A 17 3.28 6.81 0.35
C THR A 17 2.92 5.36 0.02
N PRO A 18 2.85 4.45 1.01
CA PRO A 18 2.37 3.09 0.79
C PRO A 18 0.95 3.03 0.18
N ILE A 19 0.11 4.03 0.46
CA ILE A 19 -1.25 4.14 -0.09
C ILE A 19 -1.20 4.43 -1.60
N GLU A 20 -0.33 5.32 -2.04
CA GLU A 20 -0.13 5.61 -3.47
C GLU A 20 0.47 4.43 -4.24
N TRP A 21 1.41 3.70 -3.62
CA TRP A 21 1.90 2.45 -4.17
C TRP A 21 0.78 1.43 -4.36
N ALA A 22 -0.09 1.29 -3.36
CA ALA A 22 -1.23 0.39 -3.45
C ALA A 22 -2.19 0.79 -4.58
N PHE A 23 -2.44 2.08 -4.80
CA PHE A 23 -3.29 2.52 -5.91
C PHE A 23 -2.68 2.22 -7.28
N ASP A 24 -1.35 2.33 -7.42
CA ASP A 24 -0.70 2.00 -8.69
C ASP A 24 -0.64 0.49 -8.93
N SER A 25 -0.43 -0.32 -7.89
CA SER A 25 -0.25 -1.77 -8.01
C SER A 25 -1.55 -2.57 -7.97
N LEU A 26 -2.61 -2.08 -7.32
CA LEU A 26 -3.88 -2.79 -7.14
C LEU A 26 -4.93 -2.37 -8.18
N ARG A 27 -4.47 -2.09 -9.40
CA ARG A 27 -5.33 -1.79 -10.55
C ARG A 27 -5.04 -2.77 -11.66
N PHE A 28 -6.08 -3.14 -12.39
CA PHE A 28 -5.97 -3.95 -13.59
C PHE A 28 -5.13 -3.22 -14.64
N LYS A 29 -4.16 -3.91 -15.25
CA LYS A 29 -3.34 -3.39 -16.34
C LYS A 29 -3.18 -4.45 -17.42
N ASP A 30 -3.38 -4.04 -18.66
CA ASP A 30 -3.04 -4.85 -19.83
C ASP A 30 -1.86 -4.22 -20.54
N ASP A 31 -0.82 -5.00 -20.78
CA ASP A 31 0.32 -4.60 -21.61
C ASP A 31 0.15 -5.16 -23.02
N GLU A 32 -0.33 -4.32 -23.95
CA GLU A 32 -0.59 -4.73 -25.35
C GLU A 32 0.64 -5.35 -26.06
N PRO A 33 1.88 -4.81 -25.91
CA PRO A 33 3.04 -5.38 -26.58
C PRO A 33 3.37 -6.82 -26.16
N SER A 34 3.27 -7.13 -24.87
CA SER A 34 3.53 -8.50 -24.37
C SER A 34 2.29 -9.39 -24.36
N GLY A 35 1.09 -8.80 -24.39
CA GLY A 35 -0.18 -9.50 -24.20
C GLY A 35 -0.40 -10.00 -22.77
N ILE A 36 0.36 -9.49 -21.80
CA ILE A 36 0.27 -9.90 -20.39
C ILE A 36 -0.73 -9.00 -19.65
N THR A 37 -1.69 -9.66 -19.00
CA THR A 37 -2.64 -9.03 -18.07
C THR A 37 -2.14 -9.14 -16.63
N ASP A 38 -2.00 -8.01 -15.97
CA ASP A 38 -1.76 -7.87 -14.54
C ASP A 38 -3.10 -7.59 -13.84
N ASP A 39 -3.79 -8.67 -13.45
CA ASP A 39 -5.00 -8.59 -12.64
C ASP A 39 -4.64 -8.71 -11.15
N PRO A 40 -4.79 -7.65 -10.34
CA PRO A 40 -4.48 -7.70 -8.91
C PRO A 40 -5.38 -8.68 -8.13
N ASN A 41 -6.51 -9.06 -8.71
CA ASN A 41 -7.39 -10.09 -8.17
C ASN A 41 -6.84 -11.50 -8.46
N GLY A 42 -6.14 -11.74 -9.56
CA GLY A 42 -5.63 -13.07 -9.92
C GLY A 42 -4.77 -13.77 -8.84
N TRP A 43 -4.21 -13.02 -7.90
CA TRP A 43 -3.45 -13.53 -6.75
C TRP A 43 -4.22 -14.54 -5.87
N HIS A 44 -5.54 -14.38 -5.70
CA HIS A 44 -6.30 -15.25 -4.81
C HIS A 44 -6.45 -16.70 -5.30
N VAL A 45 -6.01 -16.99 -6.53
CA VAL A 45 -5.89 -18.37 -7.04
C VAL A 45 -4.84 -19.17 -6.26
N TRP A 46 -3.88 -18.50 -5.61
CA TRP A 46 -2.77 -19.11 -4.86
C TRP A 46 -2.80 -18.86 -3.35
N ALA A 47 -3.75 -18.05 -2.88
CA ALA A 47 -3.87 -17.70 -1.47
C ALA A 47 -5.13 -18.33 -0.87
N ASP A 48 -5.01 -18.95 0.31
CA ASP A 48 -6.12 -19.56 1.06
C ASP A 48 -7.18 -18.54 1.54
N GLU A 49 -7.05 -17.26 1.18
CA GLU A 49 -8.01 -16.19 1.48
C GLU A 49 -8.27 -15.32 0.23
N PRO A 50 -9.54 -14.93 -0.03
CA PRO A 50 -9.86 -13.99 -1.09
C PRO A 50 -9.26 -12.61 -0.81
N PHE A 51 -8.72 -11.98 -1.86
CA PHE A 51 -8.18 -10.62 -1.77
C PHE A 51 -9.27 -9.64 -1.31
N ASN A 52 -8.95 -8.82 -0.31
CA ASN A 52 -9.86 -7.78 0.20
C ASN A 52 -9.13 -6.43 0.25
N LEU A 53 -9.36 -5.63 -0.79
CA LEU A 53 -8.73 -4.31 -0.97
C LEU A 53 -8.84 -3.43 0.28
N ILE A 54 -10.04 -3.38 0.89
CA ILE A 54 -10.28 -2.54 2.07
C ILE A 54 -9.44 -3.00 3.27
N ARG A 55 -9.33 -4.31 3.47
CA ARG A 55 -8.47 -4.89 4.52
C ARG A 55 -7.00 -4.54 4.27
N HIS A 56 -6.53 -4.66 3.02
CA HIS A 56 -5.15 -4.33 2.66
C HIS A 56 -4.85 -2.84 2.87
N LEU A 57 -5.72 -1.93 2.41
CA LEU A 57 -5.56 -0.50 2.61
C LEU A 57 -5.54 -0.13 4.11
N ARG A 58 -6.42 -0.71 4.93
CA ARG A 58 -6.41 -0.49 6.39
C ARG A 58 -5.08 -0.89 7.05
N ARG A 59 -4.49 -2.01 6.62
CA ARG A 59 -3.18 -2.47 7.12
C ARG A 59 -2.05 -1.53 6.68
N LEU A 60 -2.07 -1.07 5.44
CA LEU A 60 -1.07 -0.10 4.95
C LEU A 60 -1.16 1.23 5.70
N ILE A 61 -2.38 1.76 5.92
CA ILE A 61 -2.60 2.97 6.73
C ILE A 61 -2.02 2.79 8.14
N HIS A 62 -2.30 1.66 8.79
CA HIS A 62 -1.77 1.38 10.13
C HIS A 62 -0.25 1.35 10.15
N VAL A 63 0.38 0.61 9.23
CA VAL A 63 1.84 0.55 9.12
C VAL A 63 2.44 1.93 8.87
N SER A 64 1.84 2.74 7.99
CA SER A 64 2.31 4.11 7.74
C SER A 64 2.30 4.97 9.00
N VAL A 65 1.20 4.97 9.74
CA VAL A 65 1.05 5.78 10.97
C VAL A 65 2.03 5.33 12.05
N GLU A 66 2.13 4.02 12.30
CA GLU A 66 3.06 3.50 13.31
C GLU A 66 4.51 3.75 12.92
N THR A 67 4.85 3.64 11.63
CA THR A 67 6.20 3.95 11.14
C THR A 67 6.53 5.41 11.35
N ALA A 68 5.62 6.32 11.00
CA ALA A 68 5.80 7.76 11.23
C ALA A 68 6.01 8.07 12.73
N ARG A 69 5.24 7.43 13.61
CA ARG A 69 5.41 7.56 15.08
C ARG A 69 6.77 7.07 15.56
N ILE A 70 7.21 5.90 15.11
CA ILE A 70 8.52 5.33 15.47
C ILE A 70 9.64 6.28 15.03
N VAL A 71 9.61 6.75 13.79
CA VAL A 71 10.63 7.67 13.24
C VAL A 71 10.68 8.97 14.04
N LYS A 72 9.53 9.57 14.36
CA LYS A 72 9.44 10.78 15.21
C LYS A 72 9.98 10.57 16.62
N SER A 73 9.94 9.34 17.13
CA SER A 73 10.43 8.99 18.47
C SER A 73 11.94 8.71 18.54
N LEU A 74 12.63 8.67 17.38
CA LEU A 74 14.07 8.43 17.36
C LEU A 74 14.81 9.57 18.07
N PRO A 75 15.90 9.28 18.80
CA PRO A 75 16.72 10.32 19.40
C PRO A 75 17.28 11.25 18.32
N PRO A 76 17.57 12.52 18.66
CA PRO A 76 18.24 13.42 17.73
C PRO A 76 19.58 12.81 17.29
N SER A 77 19.95 13.03 16.04
CA SER A 77 21.27 12.66 15.55
C SER A 77 22.34 13.40 16.35
N LEU A 78 23.43 12.70 16.66
CA LEU A 78 24.62 13.26 17.31
C LEU A 78 25.22 14.44 16.52
#